data_AF-A0A1X7VSA5-F1
#
_entry.id   AF-A0A1X7VSA5-F1
#
_cell.length_a   1.000
_cell.length_b   1.000
_cell.length_c   1.000
_cell.angle_alpha   90.00
_cell.angle_beta   90.00
_cell.angle_gamma   90.00
#
_symmetry.space_group_name_H-M   'P 1'
#
loop_
_entity.id
_entity.type
_entity.pdbx_description
1 polymer ?
#
loop_
_entity_poly.entity_id
_entity_poly.type
_entity_poly.pdbx_seq_one_letter_code
_entity_poly.pdbx_strand_id
1 'polypeptide(L)'
;MEEVADIADMHINVPNLTLKQREAMLNLDQKRIIDKIKSHLISQKEREDLLENESSRLLRLDNIKPLRMFISGVGGTGKSFLIEAIICLVDDIWHPKSGEIMCAIIAPTGIAAFNVGGLTIHRLFQLPIEHEGKTAGYWALSKEAQKRIKMILKNLKIIIVDEVSMVSNLNLAYLHMRLEDIFGTDEWFGSKNILFVGDLLQLPPVNGRPVFKKISNKLVQTRLGAANVVNIRKQTVEYDELTINERKKEMKLSLRCLILIGMAVLLMKLLIRLRVAYLRFQYKKI
;
A
#
# COMPACT_ATOMS: atom_id res chain seq x y z
N MET A 1 -27.74 -4.88 4.30
CA MET A 1 -27.48 -6.22 3.73
C MET A 1 -26.85 -6.12 2.33
N GLU A 2 -27.04 -5.01 1.60
CA GLU A 2 -26.37 -4.76 0.30
C GLU A 2 -24.84 -4.59 0.37
N GLU A 3 -24.28 -3.96 1.40
CA GLU A 3 -22.82 -3.71 1.47
C GLU A 3 -21.94 -4.97 1.54
N VAL A 4 -22.52 -6.15 1.78
CA VAL A 4 -21.80 -7.41 2.01
C VAL A 4 -21.54 -8.19 0.72
N ALA A 5 -22.37 -8.00 -0.32
CA ALA A 5 -22.14 -8.60 -1.63
C ALA A 5 -20.89 -8.00 -2.31
N ASP A 6 -20.70 -6.68 -2.17
CA ASP A 6 -19.72 -5.93 -2.95
C ASP A 6 -18.26 -6.01 -2.47
N ILE A 7 -17.97 -6.57 -1.28
CA ILE A 7 -16.57 -6.79 -0.84
C ILE A 7 -16.02 -8.11 -1.36
N ALA A 8 -16.91 -9.10 -1.59
CA ALA A 8 -16.55 -10.36 -2.25
C ALA A 8 -16.19 -10.18 -3.73
N ASP A 9 -16.52 -9.01 -4.30
CA ASP A 9 -16.29 -8.62 -5.69
C ASP A 9 -14.88 -8.03 -5.96
N MET A 10 -13.97 -8.04 -4.96
CA MET A 10 -12.57 -7.70 -5.19
C MET A 10 -11.93 -8.70 -6.16
N HIS A 11 -11.19 -8.19 -7.14
CA HIS A 11 -10.54 -8.95 -8.23
C HIS A 11 -11.42 -9.43 -9.40
N ILE A 12 -12.66 -8.96 -9.56
CA ILE A 12 -13.53 -9.36 -10.70
C ILE A 12 -12.94 -9.07 -12.09
N ASN A 13 -11.99 -8.14 -12.20
CA ASN A 13 -11.47 -7.66 -13.49
C ASN A 13 -10.03 -8.09 -13.84
N VAL A 14 -9.45 -9.08 -13.15
CA VAL A 14 -8.08 -9.51 -13.49
C VAL A 14 -8.10 -10.36 -14.76
N PRO A 15 -7.44 -9.96 -15.87
CA PRO A 15 -7.40 -10.77 -17.08
C PRO A 15 -6.72 -12.12 -16.81
N ASN A 16 -7.19 -13.17 -17.51
CA ASN A 16 -6.77 -14.60 -17.43
C ASN A 16 -5.31 -14.88 -17.85
N LEU A 17 -4.36 -14.02 -17.47
CA LEU A 17 -2.93 -14.26 -17.65
C LEU A 17 -2.36 -14.94 -16.41
N THR A 18 -1.70 -16.08 -16.63
CA THR A 18 -0.97 -16.80 -15.58
C THR A 18 0.21 -15.98 -15.05
N LEU A 19 0.66 -16.26 -13.82
CA LEU A 19 1.83 -15.60 -13.23
C LEU A 19 3.06 -15.67 -14.16
N LYS A 20 3.32 -16.84 -14.76
CA LYS A 20 4.45 -17.04 -15.70
C LYS A 20 4.37 -16.12 -16.92
N GLN A 21 3.17 -15.95 -17.49
CA GLN A 21 2.98 -15.04 -18.62
C GLN A 21 3.20 -13.59 -18.21
N ARG A 22 2.74 -13.20 -17.02
CA ARG A 22 2.95 -11.85 -16.49
C ARG A 22 4.43 -11.59 -16.20
N GLU A 23 5.12 -12.51 -15.54
CA GLU A 23 6.56 -12.42 -15.25
C GLU A 23 7.40 -12.23 -16.53
N ALA A 24 7.01 -12.85 -17.64
CA ALA A 24 7.66 -12.68 -18.94
C ALA A 24 7.44 -11.30 -19.58
N MET A 25 6.36 -10.60 -19.22
CA MET A 25 6.00 -9.27 -19.74
C MET A 25 6.54 -8.11 -18.89
N LEU A 26 7.10 -8.39 -17.70
CA LEU A 26 7.63 -7.35 -16.82
C LEU A 26 8.89 -6.72 -17.40
N ASN A 27 8.99 -5.40 -17.26
CA ASN A 27 10.26 -4.72 -17.49
C ASN A 27 11.25 -4.95 -16.33
N LEU A 28 12.49 -4.51 -16.51
CA LEU A 28 13.57 -4.73 -15.54
C LEU A 28 13.26 -4.15 -14.14
N ASP A 29 12.64 -2.97 -14.06
CA ASP A 29 12.31 -2.34 -12.77
C ASP A 29 11.18 -3.11 -12.07
N GLN A 30 10.14 -3.48 -12.80
CA GLN A 30 9.02 -4.26 -12.28
C GLN A 30 9.50 -5.64 -11.80
N LYS A 31 10.34 -6.32 -12.60
CA LYS A 31 10.89 -7.64 -12.24
C LYS A 31 11.72 -7.58 -10.96
N ARG A 32 12.62 -6.58 -10.84
CA ARG A 32 13.39 -6.35 -9.60
C ARG A 32 12.49 -6.25 -8.36
N ILE A 33 11.39 -5.50 -8.47
CA ILE A 33 10.45 -5.30 -7.37
C ILE A 33 9.67 -6.59 -7.07
N ILE A 34 9.18 -7.29 -8.09
CA ILE A 34 8.48 -8.56 -7.91
C ILE A 34 9.39 -9.60 -7.25
N ASP A 35 10.61 -9.79 -7.74
CA ASP A 35 11.55 -10.77 -7.19
C ASP A 35 11.82 -10.51 -5.70
N LYS A 36 11.94 -9.22 -5.34
CA LYS A 36 12.10 -8.79 -3.96
C LYS A 36 10.87 -9.11 -3.10
N ILE A 37 9.67 -8.78 -3.57
CA ILE A 37 8.41 -9.09 -2.86
C ILE A 37 8.25 -10.61 -2.73
N LYS A 38 8.49 -11.35 -3.81
CA LYS A 38 8.43 -12.82 -3.88
C LYS A 38 9.33 -13.47 -2.85
N SER A 39 10.60 -13.08 -2.78
CA SER A 39 11.53 -13.61 -1.77
C SER A 39 11.03 -13.41 -0.34
N HIS A 40 10.47 -12.22 -0.04
CA HIS A 40 9.93 -11.91 1.27
C HIS A 40 8.68 -12.74 1.61
N LEU A 41 7.75 -12.85 0.66
CA LEU A 41 6.50 -13.59 0.85
C LEU A 41 6.74 -15.09 1.00
N ILE A 42 7.68 -15.66 0.24
CA ILE A 42 8.08 -17.08 0.37
C ILE A 42 8.63 -17.34 1.78
N SER A 43 9.54 -16.50 2.28
CA SER A 43 10.06 -16.67 3.65
C SER A 43 8.97 -16.57 4.72
N GLN A 44 7.96 -15.72 4.51
CA GLN A 44 6.79 -15.67 5.40
C GLN A 44 5.95 -16.95 5.31
N LYS A 45 5.69 -17.47 4.10
CA LYS A 45 4.94 -18.71 3.89
C LYS A 45 5.64 -19.91 4.52
N GLU A 46 6.95 -20.07 4.30
CA GLU A 46 7.75 -21.12 4.91
C GLU A 46 7.66 -21.09 6.44
N ARG A 47 7.68 -19.89 7.03
CA ARG A 47 7.49 -19.72 8.48
C ARG A 47 6.08 -20.11 8.94
N GLU A 48 5.05 -19.73 8.20
CA GLU A 48 3.67 -20.13 8.50
C GLU A 48 3.54 -21.67 8.50
N ASP A 49 4.09 -22.33 7.47
CA ASP A 49 4.07 -23.79 7.35
C ASP A 49 4.84 -24.48 8.48
N LEU A 50 5.95 -23.89 8.93
CA LEU A 50 6.70 -24.40 10.08
C LEU A 50 5.92 -24.27 11.40
N LEU A 51 5.12 -23.22 11.58
CA LEU A 51 4.33 -22.98 12.80
C LEU A 51 3.08 -23.86 12.87
N GLU A 52 2.53 -24.25 11.73
CA GLU A 52 1.43 -25.21 11.63
C GLU A 52 1.90 -26.63 12.01
N ASN A 53 3.17 -26.95 11.75
CA ASN A 53 3.80 -28.22 12.15
C ASN A 53 4.26 -28.18 13.63
N GLU A 54 3.50 -28.80 14.54
CA GLU A 54 3.66 -28.70 16.00
C GLU A 54 5.09 -28.98 16.52
N SER A 55 5.86 -29.83 15.83
CA SER A 55 7.23 -30.22 16.20
C SER A 55 8.26 -29.09 16.13
N SER A 56 7.98 -27.99 15.42
CA SER A 56 8.96 -26.91 15.13
C SER A 56 8.81 -25.68 16.03
N ARG A 57 7.82 -25.65 16.92
CA ARG A 57 7.52 -24.50 17.80
C ARG A 57 8.63 -24.14 18.80
N LEU A 58 9.60 -25.03 19.00
CA LEU A 58 10.73 -24.86 19.93
C LEU A 58 11.94 -24.13 19.29
N LEU A 59 11.94 -23.93 17.97
CA LEU A 59 13.00 -23.16 17.32
C LEU A 59 12.70 -21.67 17.46
N ARG A 60 13.66 -20.92 18.02
CA ARG A 60 13.66 -19.44 17.98
C ARG A 60 13.85 -19.02 16.52
N LEU A 61 12.76 -18.96 15.78
CA LEU A 61 12.73 -18.39 14.44
C LEU A 61 12.86 -16.87 14.59
N ASP A 62 13.81 -16.28 13.89
CA ASP A 62 13.93 -14.82 13.80
C ASP A 62 12.59 -14.25 13.31
N ASN A 63 12.14 -13.18 13.97
CA ASN A 63 10.86 -12.59 13.64
C ASN A 63 10.96 -11.87 12.28
N ILE A 64 10.44 -12.51 11.22
CA ILE A 64 10.31 -11.88 9.89
C ILE A 64 9.37 -10.69 10.04
N LYS A 65 9.92 -9.48 9.90
CA LYS A 65 9.14 -8.25 10.00
C LYS A 65 8.22 -8.14 8.78
N PRO A 66 6.98 -7.63 8.94
CA PRO A 66 6.09 -7.37 7.82
C PRO A 66 6.73 -6.42 6.80
N LEU A 67 6.56 -6.74 5.52
CA LEU A 67 7.00 -5.93 4.40
C LEU A 67 6.26 -4.60 4.41
N ARG A 68 7.03 -3.51 4.41
CA ARG A 68 6.51 -2.15 4.27
C ARG A 68 7.28 -1.48 3.15
N MET A 69 6.66 -1.32 2.01
CA MET A 69 7.33 -0.82 0.80
C MET A 69 6.54 0.29 0.13
N PHE A 70 7.27 1.25 -0.44
CA PHE A 70 6.77 2.33 -1.25
C PHE A 70 7.33 2.20 -2.67
N ILE A 71 6.45 2.05 -3.65
CA ILE A 71 6.78 2.01 -5.07
C ILE A 71 6.32 3.30 -5.71
N SER A 72 7.30 4.11 -6.12
CA SER A 72 7.09 5.32 -6.90
C SER A 72 7.16 5.03 -8.38
N GLY A 73 6.37 5.72 -9.20
CA GLY A 73 6.53 5.67 -10.65
C GLY A 73 5.69 6.71 -11.34
N VAL A 74 6.23 7.36 -12.38
CA VAL A 74 5.48 8.34 -13.16
C VAL A 74 4.32 7.69 -13.92
N GLY A 75 3.38 8.49 -14.40
CA GLY A 75 2.34 8.01 -15.30
C GLY A 75 2.92 7.20 -16.47
N GLY A 76 2.52 5.93 -16.59
CA GLY A 76 2.91 5.05 -17.72
C GLY A 76 4.05 4.08 -17.43
N THR A 77 4.52 3.99 -16.19
CA THR A 77 5.51 2.99 -15.77
C THR A 77 4.91 1.61 -15.46
N GLY A 78 3.62 1.38 -15.75
CA GLY A 78 2.96 0.10 -15.51
C GLY A 78 2.73 -0.25 -14.03
N LYS A 79 2.38 0.74 -13.18
CA LYS A 79 2.05 0.50 -11.76
C LYS A 79 0.88 -0.47 -11.57
N SER A 80 -0.23 -0.27 -12.28
CA SER A 80 -1.39 -1.16 -12.20
C SER A 80 -1.06 -2.58 -12.65
N PHE A 81 -0.27 -2.73 -13.73
CA PHE A 81 0.22 -4.03 -14.18
C PHE A 81 1.09 -4.73 -13.12
N LEU A 82 1.93 -3.97 -12.41
CA LEU A 82 2.72 -4.49 -11.29
C LEU A 82 1.84 -4.95 -10.13
N ILE A 83 0.80 -4.19 -9.79
CA ILE A 83 -0.19 -4.58 -8.77
C ILE A 83 -0.84 -5.91 -9.15
N GLU A 84 -1.33 -6.04 -10.40
CA GLU A 84 -1.93 -7.29 -10.89
C GLU A 84 -0.98 -8.49 -10.79
N ALA A 85 0.29 -8.31 -11.15
CA ALA A 85 1.28 -9.38 -11.06
C ALA A 85 1.57 -9.78 -9.59
N ILE A 86 1.50 -8.84 -8.64
CA ILE A 86 1.63 -9.14 -7.21
C ILE A 86 0.43 -9.93 -6.69
N ILE A 87 -0.79 -9.65 -7.16
CA ILE A 87 -1.98 -10.45 -6.81
C ILE A 87 -1.78 -11.89 -7.26
N CYS A 88 -1.42 -12.09 -8.53
CA CYS A 88 -1.16 -13.43 -9.07
C CYS A 88 -0.05 -14.15 -8.32
N LEU A 89 0.98 -13.43 -7.88
CA LEU A 89 2.06 -13.98 -7.07
C LEU A 89 1.57 -14.49 -5.72
N VAL A 90 0.73 -13.72 -5.03
CA VAL A 90 0.19 -14.11 -3.72
C VAL A 90 -0.75 -15.31 -3.86
N ASP A 91 -1.59 -15.32 -4.90
CA ASP A 91 -2.50 -16.43 -5.18
C ASP A 91 -1.73 -17.71 -5.56
N ASP A 92 -0.59 -17.58 -6.25
CA ASP A 92 0.31 -18.69 -6.57
C ASP A 92 1.03 -19.25 -5.33
N ILE A 93 1.33 -18.42 -4.32
CA ILE A 93 2.02 -18.86 -3.10
C ILE A 93 1.03 -19.49 -2.09
N TRP A 94 -0.15 -18.93 -1.91
CA TRP A 94 -1.10 -19.36 -0.86
C TRP A 94 -2.29 -20.17 -1.36
N HIS A 95 -2.54 -20.24 -2.66
CA HIS A 95 -3.63 -21.00 -3.28
C HIS A 95 -4.99 -20.78 -2.57
N PRO A 96 -5.50 -19.54 -2.55
CA PRO A 96 -6.74 -19.21 -1.86
C PRO A 96 -7.93 -20.02 -2.37
N LYS A 97 -8.85 -20.33 -1.46
CA LYS A 97 -10.17 -20.86 -1.85
C LYS A 97 -11.02 -19.75 -2.46
N SER A 98 -12.00 -20.14 -3.26
CA SER A 98 -12.96 -19.19 -3.86
C SER A 98 -13.58 -18.30 -2.78
N GLY A 99 -13.49 -16.97 -2.97
CA GLY A 99 -14.00 -15.95 -2.05
C GLY A 99 -13.05 -15.55 -0.91
N GLU A 100 -11.85 -16.14 -0.80
CA GLU A 100 -10.86 -15.70 0.19
C GLU A 100 -10.03 -14.51 -0.33
N ILE A 101 -9.94 -13.45 0.50
CA ILE A 101 -9.16 -12.26 0.16
C ILE A 101 -7.76 -12.36 0.77
N MET A 102 -6.78 -12.68 -0.08
CA MET A 102 -5.36 -12.69 0.29
C MET A 102 -4.69 -11.32 0.08
N CYS A 103 -5.14 -10.59 -0.94
CA CYS A 103 -4.70 -9.23 -1.28
C CYS A 103 -5.85 -8.23 -1.12
N ALA A 104 -5.67 -7.20 -0.29
CA ALA A 104 -6.62 -6.09 -0.21
C ALA A 104 -6.07 -4.86 -0.95
N ILE A 105 -6.67 -4.51 -2.08
CA ILE A 105 -6.32 -3.33 -2.86
C ILE A 105 -7.27 -2.19 -2.50
N ILE A 106 -6.68 -1.08 -2.06
CA ILE A 106 -7.39 0.13 -1.68
C ILE A 106 -6.86 1.36 -2.40
N ALA A 107 -7.74 2.30 -2.72
CA ALA A 107 -7.38 3.59 -3.31
C ALA A 107 -8.19 4.75 -2.71
N PRO A 108 -7.73 6.00 -2.80
CA PRO A 108 -8.42 7.14 -2.23
C PRO A 108 -9.70 7.54 -3.00
N THR A 109 -9.79 7.24 -4.31
CA THR A 109 -10.93 7.60 -5.17
C THR A 109 -11.57 6.35 -5.78
N GLY A 110 -12.87 6.44 -6.11
CA GLY A 110 -13.62 5.31 -6.70
C GLY A 110 -13.08 4.89 -8.06
N ILE A 111 -12.68 5.85 -8.91
CA ILE A 111 -12.11 5.55 -10.24
C ILE A 111 -10.76 4.84 -10.10
N ALA A 112 -9.89 5.30 -9.20
CA ALA A 112 -8.61 4.64 -8.96
C ALA A 112 -8.82 3.21 -8.43
N ALA A 113 -9.73 3.02 -7.47
CA ALA A 113 -10.06 1.69 -6.93
C ALA A 113 -10.58 0.75 -8.02
N PHE A 114 -11.50 1.22 -8.86
CA PHE A 114 -12.07 0.45 -9.96
C PHE A 114 -11.00 -0.02 -10.96
N ASN A 115 -10.06 0.86 -11.32
CA ASN A 115 -9.01 0.56 -12.31
C ASN A 115 -8.07 -0.57 -11.88
N VAL A 116 -7.94 -0.84 -10.58
CA VAL A 116 -7.10 -1.92 -10.03
C VAL A 116 -7.92 -3.06 -9.44
N GLY A 117 -9.23 -3.09 -9.68
CA GLY A 117 -10.12 -4.13 -9.15
C GLY A 117 -10.24 -4.14 -7.62
N GLY A 118 -10.02 -2.99 -6.99
CA GLY A 118 -10.06 -2.80 -5.54
C GLY A 118 -11.24 -1.94 -5.07
N LEU A 119 -11.19 -1.53 -3.81
CA LEU A 119 -12.22 -0.68 -3.17
C LEU A 119 -11.61 0.63 -2.67
N THR A 120 -12.46 1.61 -2.33
CA THR A 120 -11.92 2.81 -1.69
C THR A 120 -11.51 2.51 -0.25
N ILE A 121 -10.50 3.23 0.26
CA ILE A 121 -10.04 3.08 1.66
C ILE A 121 -11.22 3.24 2.64
N HIS A 122 -12.07 4.24 2.39
CA HIS A 122 -13.25 4.52 3.19
C HIS A 122 -14.27 3.38 3.17
N ARG A 123 -14.47 2.75 2.00
CA ARG A 123 -15.42 1.66 1.84
C ARG A 123 -14.96 0.37 2.50
N LEU A 124 -13.72 -0.08 2.22
CA LEU A 124 -13.22 -1.36 2.75
C LEU A 124 -13.08 -1.32 4.27
N PHE A 125 -12.51 -0.23 4.79
CA PHE A 125 -12.20 -0.11 6.21
C PHE A 125 -13.25 0.67 7.00
N GLN A 126 -14.36 1.10 6.40
CA GLN A 126 -15.41 1.90 7.05
C GLN A 126 -14.85 3.14 7.77
N LEU A 127 -13.96 3.87 7.10
CA LEU A 127 -13.34 5.06 7.68
C LEU A 127 -14.34 6.24 7.70
N PRO A 128 -14.26 7.13 8.70
CA PRO A 128 -15.07 8.35 8.73
C PRO A 128 -14.84 9.18 7.47
N ILE A 129 -15.94 9.60 6.83
CA ILE A 129 -15.93 10.48 5.66
C ILE A 129 -16.07 11.92 6.14
N GLU A 130 -15.34 12.85 5.53
CA GLU A 130 -15.51 14.28 5.80
C GLU A 130 -16.88 14.74 5.31
N HIS A 131 -17.66 15.42 6.14
CA HIS A 131 -18.91 16.08 5.74
C HIS A 131 -18.75 17.58 6.02
N GLU A 132 -19.13 18.42 5.05
CA GLU A 132 -19.21 19.88 5.21
C GLU A 132 -17.90 20.56 5.69
N GLY A 133 -16.74 20.09 5.24
CA GLY A 133 -15.45 20.67 5.60
C GLY A 133 -15.02 20.44 7.06
N LYS A 134 -15.79 19.66 7.83
CA LYS A 134 -15.39 19.14 9.13
C LYS A 134 -14.99 17.68 8.96
N THR A 135 -13.69 17.40 9.04
CA THR A 135 -13.24 16.01 9.15
C THR A 135 -13.93 15.36 10.34
N ALA A 136 -14.57 14.21 10.20
CA ALA A 136 -15.07 13.48 11.37
C ALA A 136 -13.88 12.92 12.18
N GLY A 137 -14.00 12.91 13.50
CA GLY A 137 -13.01 12.25 14.36
C GLY A 137 -13.01 10.74 14.12
N TYR A 138 -11.91 10.08 14.49
CA TYR A 138 -11.91 8.61 14.50
C TYR A 138 -12.99 8.10 15.47
N TRP A 139 -13.79 7.14 15.02
CA TRP A 139 -14.75 6.43 15.86
C TRP A 139 -14.46 4.93 15.78
N ALA A 140 -14.60 4.25 16.92
CA ALA A 140 -14.45 2.81 17.00
C ALA A 140 -15.66 2.12 16.37
N LEU A 141 -15.43 1.07 15.58
CA LEU A 141 -16.52 0.28 15.01
C LEU A 141 -17.32 -0.45 16.09
N SER A 142 -18.57 -0.80 15.78
CA SER A 142 -19.30 -1.76 16.60
C SER A 142 -18.61 -3.13 16.57
N LYS A 143 -18.80 -3.93 17.62
CA LYS A 143 -18.20 -5.27 17.71
C LYS A 143 -18.61 -6.15 16.52
N GLU A 144 -19.84 -5.99 16.03
CA GLU A 144 -20.39 -6.73 14.90
C GLU A 144 -19.69 -6.33 13.59
N ALA A 145 -19.50 -5.04 13.35
CA ALA A 145 -18.81 -4.53 12.16
C ALA A 145 -17.33 -4.93 12.15
N GLN A 146 -16.65 -4.77 13.29
CA GLN A 146 -15.26 -5.20 13.46
C GLN A 146 -15.11 -6.71 13.23
N LYS A 147 -15.99 -7.53 13.82
CA LYS A 147 -15.97 -8.99 13.63
C LYS A 147 -16.22 -9.37 12.16
N ARG A 148 -17.09 -8.65 11.46
CA ARG A 148 -17.35 -8.87 10.03
C ARG A 148 -16.12 -8.59 9.17
N ILE A 149 -15.49 -7.43 9.33
CA ILE A 149 -14.27 -7.09 8.58
C ILE A 149 -13.15 -8.09 8.91
N LYS A 150 -13.01 -8.46 10.19
CA LYS A 150 -12.03 -9.48 10.62
C LYS A 150 -12.25 -10.84 9.97
N MET A 151 -13.50 -11.25 9.76
CA MET A 151 -13.81 -12.49 9.05
C MET A 151 -13.47 -12.40 7.56
N ILE A 152 -13.82 -11.29 6.90
CA ILE A 152 -13.52 -11.05 5.48
C ILE A 152 -11.99 -11.04 5.25
N LEU A 153 -11.24 -10.35 6.11
CA LEU A 153 -9.80 -10.17 5.99
C LEU A 153 -8.98 -11.20 6.78
N LYS A 154 -9.59 -12.33 7.17
CA LYS A 154 -8.94 -13.34 8.03
C LYS A 154 -7.62 -13.85 7.44
N ASN A 155 -7.62 -14.15 6.15
CA ASN A 155 -6.46 -14.73 5.43
C ASN A 155 -5.59 -13.66 4.76
N LEU A 156 -5.87 -12.37 4.99
CA LEU A 156 -5.18 -11.28 4.35
C LEU A 156 -3.65 -11.34 4.59
N LYS A 157 -2.89 -11.36 3.50
CA LYS A 157 -1.42 -11.36 3.49
C LYS A 157 -0.83 -10.00 3.18
N ILE A 158 -1.44 -9.26 2.26
CA ILE A 158 -0.91 -7.96 1.81
C ILE A 158 -2.02 -6.94 1.58
N ILE A 159 -1.75 -5.69 1.95
CA ILE A 159 -2.58 -4.51 1.66
C ILE A 159 -1.84 -3.64 0.65
N ILE A 160 -2.47 -3.34 -0.47
CA ILE A 160 -1.93 -2.47 -1.51
C ILE A 160 -2.71 -1.16 -1.51
N VAL A 161 -2.02 -0.04 -1.29
CA VAL A 161 -2.59 1.31 -1.31
C VAL A 161 -2.17 1.99 -2.61
N ASP A 162 -3.04 1.99 -3.61
CA ASP A 162 -2.81 2.68 -4.87
C ASP A 162 -3.15 4.18 -4.77
N GLU A 163 -2.54 4.98 -5.64
CA GLU A 163 -2.60 6.45 -5.65
C GLU A 163 -2.36 7.08 -4.27
N VAL A 164 -1.35 6.58 -3.55
CA VAL A 164 -0.95 7.06 -2.21
C VAL A 164 -0.63 8.56 -2.14
N SER A 165 -0.33 9.20 -3.27
CA SER A 165 -0.13 10.66 -3.37
C SER A 165 -1.37 11.46 -2.96
N MET A 166 -2.57 10.93 -3.24
CA MET A 166 -3.86 11.52 -2.88
C MET A 166 -4.34 11.10 -1.50
N VAL A 167 -3.60 10.22 -0.79
CA VAL A 167 -3.94 9.81 0.57
C VAL A 167 -3.47 10.87 1.56
N SER A 168 -4.36 11.28 2.46
CA SER A 168 -3.99 12.20 3.53
C SER A 168 -3.27 11.45 4.65
N ASN A 169 -2.36 12.12 5.36
CA ASN A 169 -1.72 11.55 6.53
C ASN A 169 -2.71 11.16 7.64
N LEU A 170 -3.88 11.81 7.70
CA LEU A 170 -4.95 11.49 8.63
C LEU A 170 -5.66 10.19 8.23
N ASN A 171 -6.01 10.02 6.95
CA ASN A 171 -6.64 8.79 6.45
C ASN A 171 -5.72 7.59 6.67
N LEU A 172 -4.41 7.78 6.54
CA LEU A 172 -3.45 6.72 6.80
C LEU A 172 -3.29 6.41 8.29
N ALA A 173 -3.43 7.40 9.17
CA ALA A 173 -3.50 7.17 10.61
C ALA A 173 -4.79 6.41 11.00
N TYR A 174 -5.93 6.78 10.42
CA TYR A 174 -7.20 6.07 10.60
C TYR A 174 -7.11 4.62 10.09
N LEU A 175 -6.47 4.41 8.94
CA LEU A 175 -6.21 3.06 8.43
C LEU A 175 -5.38 2.25 9.43
N HIS A 176 -4.29 2.80 9.95
CA HIS A 176 -3.46 2.12 10.95
C HIS A 176 -4.25 1.72 12.19
N MET A 177 -4.95 2.67 12.82
CA MET A 177 -5.77 2.40 14.01
C MET A 177 -6.83 1.32 13.73
N ARG A 178 -7.46 1.40 12.55
CA ARG A 178 -8.47 0.42 12.14
C ARG A 178 -7.88 -0.99 11.96
N LEU A 179 -6.64 -1.10 11.46
CA LEU A 179 -5.94 -2.37 11.32
C LEU A 179 -5.52 -2.94 12.68
N GLU A 180 -5.07 -2.09 13.61
CA GLU A 180 -4.80 -2.50 15.00
C GLU A 180 -6.07 -3.03 15.65
N ASP A 181 -7.21 -2.35 15.48
CA ASP A 181 -8.50 -2.80 15.98
C ASP A 181 -8.90 -4.17 15.38
N ILE A 182 -8.79 -4.33 14.05
CA ILE A 182 -9.22 -5.55 13.37
C ILE A 182 -8.35 -6.76 13.74
N PHE A 183 -7.03 -6.59 13.73
CA PHE A 183 -6.08 -7.68 13.91
C PHE A 183 -5.68 -7.90 15.38
N GLY A 184 -5.91 -6.91 16.25
CA GLY A 184 -5.64 -6.99 17.68
C GLY A 184 -4.15 -6.99 18.00
N THR A 185 -3.35 -6.23 17.25
CA THR A 185 -1.91 -6.08 17.50
C THR A 185 -1.56 -4.60 17.61
N ASP A 186 -0.65 -4.26 18.53
CA ASP A 186 -0.07 -2.91 18.67
C ASP A 186 1.09 -2.68 17.68
N GLU A 187 1.28 -3.61 16.75
CA GLU A 187 2.25 -3.48 15.69
C GLU A 187 1.66 -2.71 14.50
N TRP A 188 2.55 -2.02 13.81
CA TRP A 188 2.22 -1.21 12.65
C TRP A 188 1.39 -1.97 11.62
N PHE A 189 0.31 -1.31 11.18
CA PHE A 189 -0.66 -1.85 10.23
C PHE A 189 -1.20 -3.25 10.61
N GLY A 190 -1.31 -3.56 11.91
CA GLY A 190 -1.84 -4.84 12.38
C GLY A 190 -0.95 -6.03 12.03
N SER A 191 0.38 -5.82 12.00
CA SER A 191 1.38 -6.80 11.55
C SER A 191 1.20 -7.31 10.12
N LYS A 192 0.50 -6.56 9.25
CA LYS A 192 0.29 -6.93 7.84
C LYS A 192 1.32 -6.31 6.91
N ASN A 193 1.59 -7.00 5.80
CA ASN A 193 2.39 -6.43 4.72
C ASN A 193 1.61 -5.27 4.08
N ILE A 194 2.28 -4.16 3.82
CA ILE A 194 1.68 -2.99 3.17
C ILE A 194 2.57 -2.48 2.03
N LEU A 195 1.93 -2.24 0.90
CA LEU A 195 2.55 -1.73 -0.31
C LEU A 195 1.88 -0.41 -0.70
N PHE A 196 2.64 0.68 -0.65
CA PHE A 196 2.18 1.98 -1.14
C PHE A 196 2.61 2.14 -2.58
N VAL A 197 1.67 2.36 -3.48
CA VAL A 197 1.91 2.55 -4.91
C VAL A 197 1.38 3.91 -5.31
N GLY A 198 2.16 4.67 -6.08
CA GLY A 198 1.69 5.94 -6.62
C GLY A 198 2.80 6.81 -7.18
N ASP A 199 2.42 8.03 -7.54
CA ASP A 199 3.35 9.04 -8.03
C ASP A 199 3.34 10.25 -7.10
N LEU A 200 4.45 10.46 -6.37
CA LEU A 200 4.56 11.56 -5.41
C LEU A 200 4.57 12.95 -6.04
N LEU A 201 4.72 13.03 -7.36
CA LEU A 201 4.66 14.26 -8.13
C LEU A 201 3.26 14.54 -8.70
N GLN A 202 2.30 13.63 -8.51
CA GLN A 202 0.91 13.88 -8.86
C GLN A 202 0.19 14.74 -7.80
N LEU A 203 -1.13 14.85 -7.94
CA LEU A 203 -1.99 15.67 -7.10
C LEU A 203 -1.85 15.28 -5.62
N PRO A 204 -1.62 16.26 -4.72
CA PRO A 204 -1.68 16.03 -3.29
C PRO A 204 -3.12 15.75 -2.82
N PRO A 205 -3.33 15.27 -1.59
CA PRO A 205 -4.68 15.07 -1.05
C PRO A 205 -5.47 16.38 -1.04
N VAL A 206 -6.73 16.31 -1.47
CA VAL A 206 -7.68 17.44 -1.41
C VAL A 206 -7.97 17.76 0.06
N ASN A 207 -7.83 19.03 0.45
CA ASN A 207 -8.02 19.52 1.84
C ASN A 207 -7.24 18.76 2.93
N GLY A 208 -6.21 18.01 2.56
CA GLY A 208 -5.42 17.18 3.46
C GLY A 208 -3.93 17.52 3.44
N ARG A 209 -3.17 16.91 4.34
CA ARG A 209 -1.72 16.94 4.28
C ARG A 209 -1.21 15.65 3.63
N PRO A 210 -0.25 15.70 2.70
CA PRO A 210 0.35 14.51 2.10
C PRO A 210 0.86 13.54 3.17
N VAL A 211 0.81 12.24 2.88
CA VAL A 211 1.28 11.15 3.75
C VAL A 211 2.62 11.43 4.43
N PHE A 212 3.55 12.07 3.73
CA PHE A 212 4.89 12.33 4.25
C PHE A 212 4.92 13.48 5.27
N LYS A 213 3.94 14.38 5.33
CA LYS A 213 3.99 15.51 6.28
C LYS A 213 3.62 15.04 7.68
N LYS A 214 4.36 15.55 8.69
CA LYS A 214 4.07 15.30 10.10
C LYS A 214 2.66 15.79 10.44
N ILE A 215 1.89 14.94 11.12
CA ILE A 215 0.60 15.34 11.70
C ILE A 215 0.90 16.28 12.87
N SER A 216 0.27 17.46 12.91
CA SER A 216 0.47 18.40 14.02
C SER A 216 -0.11 17.82 15.31
N ASN A 217 0.59 17.96 16.44
CA ASN A 217 0.16 17.43 17.75
C ASN A 217 -1.27 17.87 18.13
N LYS A 218 -1.67 19.10 17.78
CA LYS A 218 -3.05 19.58 17.96
C LYS A 218 -4.07 18.73 17.19
N LEU A 219 -3.76 18.36 15.96
CA LEU A 219 -4.63 17.54 15.11
C LEU A 219 -4.68 16.09 15.60
N VAL A 220 -3.58 15.59 16.17
CA VAL A 220 -3.53 14.26 16.82
C VAL A 220 -4.45 14.25 18.02
N GLN A 221 -4.27 15.17 18.96
CA GLN A 221 -5.10 15.24 20.17
C GLN A 221 -6.59 15.44 19.85
N THR A 222 -6.92 16.26 18.84
CA THR A 222 -8.31 16.54 18.48
C THR A 222 -8.95 15.45 17.61
N ARG A 223 -8.19 14.68 16.82
CA ARG A 223 -8.76 13.74 15.82
C ARG A 223 -8.47 12.27 16.08
N LEU A 224 -7.33 11.97 16.68
CA LEU A 224 -6.81 10.62 16.97
C LEU A 224 -6.78 10.32 18.48
N GLY A 225 -7.04 11.31 19.33
CA GLY A 225 -6.92 11.20 20.78
C GLY A 225 -5.46 11.15 21.26
N ALA A 226 -5.19 10.43 22.36
CA ALA A 226 -3.85 10.19 22.90
C ALA A 226 -3.05 9.11 22.14
N ALA A 227 -3.52 8.68 20.96
CA ALA A 227 -2.86 7.65 20.18
C ALA A 227 -1.51 8.12 19.62
N ASN A 228 -0.51 7.24 19.68
CA ASN A 228 0.83 7.50 19.18
C ASN A 228 0.78 7.80 17.67
N VAL A 229 1.24 8.99 17.31
CA VAL A 229 1.18 9.50 15.93
C VAL A 229 1.92 8.57 14.99
N VAL A 230 1.21 8.07 13.99
CA VAL A 230 1.76 7.40 12.81
C VAL A 230 2.65 8.36 12.03
N ASN A 231 3.91 8.50 12.46
CA ASN A 231 4.95 9.09 11.63
C ASN A 231 5.58 7.96 10.83
N ILE A 232 5.00 7.69 9.65
CA ILE A 232 5.57 6.78 8.64
C ILE A 232 7.06 7.07 8.38
N ARG A 233 7.48 8.33 8.59
CA ARG A 233 8.86 8.82 8.47
C ARG A 233 9.88 8.18 9.41
N LYS A 234 9.50 7.60 10.56
CA LYS A 234 10.47 7.10 11.55
C LYS A 234 10.78 5.60 11.42
N GLN A 235 10.10 4.87 10.54
CA GLN A 235 10.26 3.42 10.46
C GLN A 235 10.49 2.93 9.03
N THR A 236 11.16 1.80 8.92
CA THR A 236 11.72 1.13 7.72
C THR A 236 10.67 0.84 6.64
N VAL A 237 10.16 1.88 5.97
CA VAL A 237 9.48 1.74 4.68
C VAL A 237 10.57 1.72 3.60
N GLU A 238 10.69 0.60 2.92
CA GLU A 238 11.60 0.47 1.79
C GLU A 238 11.07 1.26 0.61
N TYR A 239 11.95 1.96 -0.11
CA TYR A 239 11.56 2.78 -1.26
C TYR A 239 12.15 2.19 -2.54
N ASP A 240 11.32 2.02 -3.56
CA ASP A 240 11.72 1.62 -4.90
C ASP A 240 11.05 2.53 -5.95
N GLU A 241 11.73 2.75 -7.09
CA GLU A 241 11.25 3.64 -8.16
C GLU A 241 11.21 2.88 -9.49
N LEU A 242 10.04 2.92 -10.14
CA LEU A 242 9.86 2.53 -11.53
C LEU A 242 10.28 3.69 -12.43
N THR A 243 11.36 3.50 -13.17
CA THR A 243 11.97 4.51 -14.04
C THR A 243 11.60 4.34 -15.51
N ILE A 244 11.34 3.10 -15.93
CA ILE A 244 10.98 2.75 -17.30
C ILE A 244 9.52 3.10 -17.58
N ASN A 245 9.28 3.96 -18.57
CA ASN A 245 7.93 4.34 -19.01
C ASN A 245 7.54 3.54 -20.26
N GLU A 246 6.55 2.66 -20.12
CA GLU A 246 6.07 1.81 -21.20
C GLU A 246 5.23 2.59 -22.22
N ARG A 247 4.42 3.56 -21.79
CA ARG A 247 3.61 4.40 -22.70
C ARG A 247 4.45 5.27 -23.66
N LYS A 248 5.67 5.63 -23.26
CA LYS A 248 6.58 6.42 -24.11
C LYS A 248 7.39 5.60 -25.10
N LYS A 249 7.47 4.27 -24.94
CA LYS A 249 8.17 3.41 -25.92
C LYS A 249 7.45 3.40 -27.28
N GLU A 250 6.12 3.56 -27.29
CA GLU A 250 5.32 3.60 -28.52
C GLU A 250 5.27 4.98 -29.19
N MET A 251 5.41 6.07 -28.42
CA MET A 251 5.38 7.44 -28.95
C MET A 251 6.78 7.99 -29.24
N LYS A 252 7.24 7.87 -30.49
CA LYS A 252 8.45 8.58 -31.00
C LYS A 252 8.30 10.11 -31.13
N LEU A 253 7.19 10.73 -30.73
CA LEU A 253 7.00 12.18 -30.78
C LEU A 253 6.51 12.77 -29.46
N SER A 254 7.44 13.29 -28.64
CA SER A 254 7.33 14.60 -27.97
C SER A 254 8.52 14.85 -27.03
N LEU A 255 9.75 14.57 -27.49
CA LEU A 255 10.93 14.79 -26.66
C LEU A 255 11.07 16.27 -26.22
N ARG A 256 10.62 17.24 -27.02
CA ARG A 256 10.80 18.68 -26.73
C ARG A 256 9.96 19.24 -25.58
N CYS A 257 8.68 18.87 -25.44
CA CYS A 257 7.86 19.35 -24.31
C CYS A 257 8.22 18.64 -23.00
N LEU A 258 8.66 17.39 -23.09
CA LEU A 258 9.05 16.57 -21.96
C LEU A 258 10.45 16.86 -21.42
N ILE A 259 11.34 17.49 -22.19
CA ILE A 259 12.66 17.91 -21.69
C ILE A 259 12.53 19.13 -20.76
N LEU A 260 11.61 20.07 -21.01
CA LEU A 260 11.37 21.23 -20.13
C LEU A 260 10.69 20.82 -18.81
N ILE A 261 9.65 19.98 -18.87
CA ILE A 261 9.06 19.37 -17.67
C ILE A 261 10.07 18.40 -17.02
N GLY A 262 10.85 17.68 -17.82
CA GLY A 262 11.84 16.70 -17.41
C GLY A 262 13.04 17.32 -16.69
N MET A 263 13.51 18.50 -17.07
CA MET A 263 14.55 19.26 -16.37
C MET A 263 14.04 19.73 -15.00
N ALA A 264 12.79 20.23 -14.92
CA ALA A 264 12.16 20.58 -13.65
C ALA A 264 11.93 19.34 -12.77
N VAL A 265 11.51 18.22 -13.36
CA VAL A 265 11.36 16.91 -12.69
C VAL A 265 12.71 16.32 -12.31
N LEU A 266 13.78 16.53 -13.07
CA LEU A 266 15.14 16.09 -12.73
C LEU A 266 15.68 16.93 -11.58
N LEU A 267 15.48 18.25 -11.59
CA LEU A 267 15.79 19.12 -10.45
C LEU A 267 14.96 18.74 -9.22
N MET A 268 13.67 18.39 -9.39
CA MET A 268 12.81 17.90 -8.31
C MET A 268 13.19 16.50 -7.83
N LYS A 269 13.58 15.57 -8.73
CA LYS A 269 14.08 14.23 -8.38
C LYS A 269 15.43 14.32 -7.70
N LEU A 270 16.30 15.23 -8.13
CA LEU A 270 17.55 15.56 -7.48
C LEU A 270 17.26 16.20 -6.12
N LEU A 271 16.28 17.09 -6.00
CA LEU A 271 15.82 17.64 -4.71
C LEU A 271 15.20 16.57 -3.82
N ILE A 272 14.44 15.61 -4.34
CA ILE A 272 13.86 14.51 -3.55
C ILE A 272 14.98 13.57 -3.10
N ARG A 273 15.89 13.18 -4.01
CA ARG A 273 17.06 12.36 -3.67
C ARG A 273 18.01 13.08 -2.73
N LEU A 274 18.27 14.37 -2.92
CA LEU A 274 19.05 15.23 -2.03
C LEU A 274 18.32 15.45 -0.72
N ARG A 275 17.00 15.55 -0.68
CA ARG A 275 16.23 15.70 0.57
C ARG A 275 16.19 14.37 1.31
N VAL A 276 16.08 13.23 0.64
CA VAL A 276 16.22 11.89 1.23
C VAL A 276 17.66 11.67 1.71
N ALA A 277 18.68 12.10 0.96
CA ALA A 277 20.10 11.98 1.33
C ALA A 277 20.51 12.94 2.45
N TYR A 278 20.04 14.19 2.42
CA TYR A 278 20.22 15.20 3.47
C TYR A 278 19.55 14.76 4.77
N LEU A 279 18.35 14.16 4.68
CA LEU A 279 17.68 13.56 5.82
C LEU A 279 18.42 12.30 6.34
N ARG A 280 19.12 11.54 5.49
CA ARG A 280 20.04 10.46 5.93
C ARG A 280 21.31 11.00 6.60
N PHE A 281 21.84 12.16 6.17
CA PHE A 281 23.08 12.73 6.66
C PHE A 281 22.92 13.48 8.00
N GLN A 282 21.83 14.23 8.18
CA GLN A 282 21.56 15.00 9.42
C GLN A 282 21.29 14.12 10.66
N TYR A 283 20.97 12.83 10.49
CA TYR A 283 20.54 11.94 11.58
C TYR A 283 21.47 10.73 11.82
N LYS A 284 22.70 10.77 11.27
CA LYS A 284 23.80 9.87 11.65
C LYS A 284 24.66 10.43 12.81
N LYS A 285 24.27 11.57 13.40
CA LYS A 285 25.04 12.31 14.42
C LYS A 285 24.28 12.56 15.73
N ILE A 286 23.23 11.80 16.01
CA ILE A 286 22.56 11.75 17.33
C ILE A 286 22.35 10.29 17.70
#